data_AF-A0A9X1YCV4-F1
#
_entry.id   AF-A0A9X1YCV4-F1
#
_cell.length_a   1.000
_cell.length_b   1.000
_cell.length_c   1.000
_cell.angle_alpha   90.00
_cell.angle_beta   90.00
_cell.angle_gamma   90.00
#
_symmetry.space_group_name_H-M   'P 1'
#
loop_
_entity.id
_entity.type
_entity.pdbx_description
1 polymer ?
#
loop_
_entity_poly.entity_id
_entity_poly.type
_entity_poly.pdbx_seq_one_letter_code
_entity_poly.pdbx_strand_id
1 'polypeptide(L)'
;MRSAPGLLVLLSLLLPGCAELRAPAQSAAPPGLTPGAADPGRAAIAATAYAFADGGGRLTGRPAEAAQASAQLEYLAADVARGGRWRALPSSLPFELAASRLELRSALGTAPEADPAAVSRALLAAARALRAGDRAAAEQALAPPLFPAGGAATLLRLNEVAPLPQTANTTAVLAQEVRRLDEEQRWERFNSPELIEGSGLTTSGLGGGMPGY
;
A
#
# COMPACT_ATOMS: atom_id res chain seq x y z
N MET A 1 17.11 -61.22 -37.12
CA MET A 1 15.90 -61.05 -36.29
C MET A 1 16.05 -59.73 -35.54
N ARG A 2 15.07 -58.83 -35.72
CA ARG A 2 15.01 -57.45 -35.24
C ARG A 2 14.41 -57.42 -33.82
N SER A 3 14.99 -56.64 -32.92
CA SER A 3 14.32 -56.16 -31.69
C SER A 3 14.71 -54.71 -31.46
N ALA A 4 13.73 -53.81 -31.49
CA ALA A 4 13.88 -52.37 -31.33
C ALA A 4 13.63 -51.94 -29.87
N PRO A 5 14.51 -51.16 -29.25
CA PRO A 5 14.20 -50.41 -28.03
C PRO A 5 14.25 -48.91 -28.35
N GLY A 6 13.12 -48.35 -28.77
CA GLY A 6 13.05 -46.95 -29.18
C GLY A 6 11.68 -46.36 -28.90
N LEU A 7 11.17 -46.48 -27.68
CA LEU A 7 9.88 -45.87 -27.33
C LEU A 7 9.69 -45.61 -25.82
N LEU A 8 10.73 -45.21 -25.09
CA LEU A 8 10.61 -44.96 -23.64
C LEU A 8 11.44 -43.77 -23.14
N VAL A 9 11.61 -42.74 -23.97
CA VAL A 9 12.32 -41.49 -23.58
C VAL A 9 11.48 -40.24 -23.85
N LEU A 10 10.31 -40.34 -24.49
CA LEU A 10 9.56 -39.17 -24.97
C LEU A 10 8.43 -38.66 -24.08
N LEU A 11 8.33 -39.09 -22.80
CA LEU A 11 7.19 -38.75 -21.93
C LEU A 11 7.57 -37.91 -20.69
N SER A 12 8.74 -37.26 -20.68
CA SER A 12 9.21 -36.50 -19.51
C SER A 12 9.30 -34.97 -19.74
N LEU A 13 8.86 -34.45 -20.89
CA LEU A 13 9.07 -33.03 -21.26
C LEU A 13 7.86 -32.10 -21.05
N LEU A 14 6.79 -32.50 -20.37
CA LEU A 14 5.51 -31.77 -20.43
C LEU A 14 5.11 -30.92 -19.21
N LEU A 15 5.98 -30.63 -18.23
CA LEU A 15 5.56 -29.89 -17.02
C LEU A 15 6.48 -28.75 -16.52
N PRO A 16 6.85 -27.71 -17.31
CA PRO A 16 7.21 -26.41 -16.74
C PRO A 16 5.99 -25.48 -16.77
N GLY A 17 4.87 -25.88 -16.14
CA GLY A 17 3.59 -25.18 -16.26
C GLY A 17 2.94 -24.69 -14.97
N CYS A 18 3.56 -24.88 -13.80
CA CYS A 18 2.95 -24.54 -12.50
C CYS A 18 3.67 -23.44 -11.72
N ALA A 19 4.67 -22.75 -12.28
CA ALA A 19 5.36 -21.66 -11.60
C ALA A 19 4.69 -20.28 -11.76
N GLU A 20 3.78 -20.12 -12.73
CA GLU A 20 3.20 -18.82 -13.11
C GLU A 20 1.95 -18.42 -12.29
N LEU A 21 1.45 -19.27 -11.40
CA LEU A 21 0.31 -18.98 -10.50
C LEU A 21 0.76 -18.55 -9.10
N ARG A 22 1.91 -17.88 -9.00
CA ARG A 22 2.30 -17.21 -7.75
C ARG A 22 1.41 -16.00 -7.57
N ALA A 23 0.68 -15.97 -6.45
CA ALA A 23 -0.10 -14.83 -5.99
C ALA A 23 0.65 -13.51 -6.28
N PRO A 24 -0.05 -12.44 -6.73
CA PRO A 24 0.61 -11.21 -7.10
C PRO A 24 1.54 -10.76 -5.99
N ALA A 25 2.82 -10.61 -6.31
CA ALA A 25 3.84 -10.22 -5.34
C ALA A 25 3.38 -8.94 -4.63
N GLN A 26 3.29 -9.00 -3.30
CA GLN A 26 3.07 -7.81 -2.50
C GLN A 26 4.14 -6.79 -2.87
N SER A 27 3.76 -5.59 -3.29
CA SER A 27 4.76 -4.57 -3.63
C SER A 27 5.55 -4.24 -2.38
N ALA A 28 6.85 -4.55 -2.42
CA ALA A 28 7.77 -4.24 -1.33
C ALA A 28 7.75 -2.73 -1.06
N ALA A 29 7.76 -2.36 0.22
CA ALA A 29 7.89 -0.97 0.61
C ALA A 29 9.24 -0.40 0.09
N PRO A 30 9.26 0.85 -0.41
CA PRO A 30 10.50 1.44 -0.88
C PRO A 30 11.51 1.57 0.28
N PRO A 31 12.82 1.43 0.02
CA PRO A 31 13.84 1.58 1.05
C PRO A 31 13.75 2.95 1.74
N GLY A 32 13.79 2.94 3.06
CA GLY A 32 13.72 4.16 3.87
C GLY A 32 12.31 4.69 4.14
N LEU A 33 11.24 4.02 3.68
CA LEU A 33 9.86 4.38 4.02
C LEU A 33 9.63 4.46 5.53
N THR A 34 10.10 3.43 6.25
CA THR A 34 10.05 3.30 7.70
C THR A 34 11.27 2.47 8.15
N PRO A 35 12.45 3.10 8.33
CA PRO A 35 13.69 2.39 8.63
C PRO A 35 13.57 1.51 9.89
N GLY A 36 13.92 0.23 9.78
CA GLY A 36 13.93 -0.71 10.90
C GLY A 36 12.55 -1.22 11.35
N ALA A 37 11.46 -0.84 10.66
CA ALA A 37 10.13 -1.35 10.98
C ALA A 37 9.95 -2.80 10.52
N ALA A 38 9.44 -3.66 11.42
CA ALA A 38 9.09 -5.03 11.09
C ALA A 38 7.92 -5.10 10.08
N ASP A 39 6.92 -4.22 10.23
CA ASP A 39 5.85 -4.01 9.27
C ASP A 39 5.88 -2.56 8.77
N PRO A 40 6.42 -2.32 7.56
CA PRO A 40 6.53 -0.98 7.02
C PRO A 40 5.20 -0.27 6.81
N GLY A 41 4.12 -1.01 6.52
CA GLY A 41 2.80 -0.47 6.29
C GLY A 41 2.18 0.03 7.59
N ARG A 42 2.17 -0.80 8.63
CA ARG A 42 1.67 -0.40 9.96
C ARG A 42 2.46 0.77 10.55
N ALA A 43 3.80 0.74 10.39
CA ALA A 43 4.64 1.85 10.82
C ALA A 43 4.34 3.15 10.05
N ALA A 44 4.08 3.07 8.74
CA ALA A 44 3.70 4.24 7.94
C ALA A 44 2.33 4.80 8.35
N ILE A 45 1.37 3.95 8.72
CA ILE A 45 0.05 4.38 9.21
C ILE A 45 0.20 5.17 10.51
N ALA A 46 0.96 4.63 11.48
CA ALA A 46 1.23 5.33 12.73
C ALA A 46 1.97 6.66 12.51
N ALA A 47 2.99 6.65 11.63
CA ALA A 47 3.78 7.84 11.33
C ALA A 47 2.97 8.94 10.64
N THR A 48 2.12 8.61 9.66
CA THR A 48 1.29 9.60 8.95
C THR A 48 0.19 10.16 9.85
N ALA A 49 -0.48 9.32 10.65
CA ALA A 49 -1.46 9.80 11.63
C ALA A 49 -0.83 10.79 12.62
N TYR A 50 0.39 10.53 13.09
CA TYR A 50 1.12 11.46 13.95
C TYR A 50 1.53 12.75 13.23
N ALA A 51 2.07 12.63 12.02
CA ALA A 51 2.57 13.76 11.23
C ALA A 51 1.45 14.75 10.86
N PHE A 52 0.28 14.23 10.49
CA PHE A 52 -0.85 15.02 9.99
C PHE A 52 -1.93 15.31 11.03
N ALA A 53 -1.76 14.91 12.30
CA ALA A 53 -2.76 15.10 13.36
C ALA A 53 -3.30 16.54 13.50
N ASP A 54 -2.46 17.54 13.20
CA ASP A 54 -2.79 18.97 13.24
C ASP A 54 -2.80 19.58 11.82
N GLY A 55 -3.39 18.87 10.85
CA GLY A 55 -3.46 19.35 9.46
C GLY A 55 -2.10 19.58 8.78
N GLY A 56 -1.02 18.98 9.30
CA GLY A 56 0.34 19.20 8.82
C GLY A 56 1.12 20.31 9.54
N GLY A 57 0.52 21.04 10.50
CA GLY A 57 1.19 22.14 11.21
C GLY A 57 2.49 21.74 11.92
N ARG A 58 2.60 20.47 12.33
CA ARG A 58 3.80 19.89 12.96
C ARG A 58 4.98 19.68 12.00
N LEU A 59 4.73 19.79 10.70
CA LEU A 59 5.71 19.62 9.62
C LEU A 59 6.24 20.96 9.10
N THR A 60 5.60 22.08 9.47
CA THR A 60 6.07 23.43 9.12
C THR A 60 7.46 23.68 9.70
N GLY A 61 8.36 24.20 8.86
CA GLY A 61 9.77 24.39 9.17
C GLY A 61 10.60 23.10 9.21
N ARG A 62 10.02 21.96 8.82
CA ARG A 62 10.64 20.62 8.91
C ARG A 62 10.54 19.88 7.57
N PRO A 63 11.22 20.36 6.52
CA PRO A 63 11.03 19.86 5.16
C PRO A 63 11.45 18.39 4.98
N ALA A 64 12.42 17.90 5.77
CA ALA A 64 12.84 16.50 5.70
C ALA A 64 11.75 15.56 6.25
N GLU A 65 11.09 15.95 7.34
CA GLU A 65 9.98 15.23 7.93
C GLU A 65 8.71 15.36 7.10
N ALA A 66 8.44 16.54 6.54
CA ALA A 66 7.35 16.76 5.60
C ALA A 66 7.49 15.84 4.38
N ALA A 67 8.69 15.74 3.80
CA ALA A 67 8.96 14.88 2.66
C ALA A 67 8.77 13.40 3.01
N GLN A 68 9.24 12.97 4.19
CA GLN A 68 9.07 11.61 4.69
C GLN A 68 7.58 11.25 4.87
N ALA A 69 6.83 12.08 5.58
CA ALA A 69 5.40 11.85 5.84
C ALA A 69 4.58 11.84 4.54
N SER A 70 4.93 12.72 3.60
CA SER A 70 4.33 12.77 2.27
C SER A 70 4.59 11.49 1.48
N ALA A 71 5.83 10.97 1.51
CA ALA A 71 6.18 9.72 0.85
C ALA A 71 5.44 8.51 1.43
N GLN A 72 5.23 8.51 2.75
CA GLN A 72 4.47 7.50 3.45
C GLN A 72 2.99 7.53 3.06
N LEU A 73 2.37 8.72 2.97
CA LEU A 73 0.99 8.83 2.53
C LEU A 73 0.81 8.37 1.07
N GLU A 74 1.71 8.76 0.17
CA GLU A 74 1.73 8.30 -1.23
C GLU A 74 1.77 6.78 -1.34
N TYR A 75 2.65 6.15 -0.55
CA TYR A 75 2.75 4.69 -0.47
C TYR A 75 1.46 4.08 0.08
N LEU A 76 0.94 4.57 1.20
CA LEU A 76 -0.26 4.02 1.86
C LEU A 76 -1.49 4.09 0.97
N ALA A 77 -1.72 5.22 0.30
CA ALA A 77 -2.85 5.37 -0.62
C ALA A 77 -2.78 4.35 -1.75
N ALA A 78 -1.60 4.10 -2.32
CA ALA A 78 -1.42 3.08 -3.35
C ALA A 78 -1.54 1.65 -2.79
N ASP A 79 -1.02 1.41 -1.59
CA ASP A 79 -0.97 0.10 -0.97
C ASP A 79 -2.36 -0.38 -0.52
N VAL A 80 -3.14 0.50 0.11
CA VAL A 80 -4.52 0.22 0.52
C VAL A 80 -5.43 0.05 -0.70
N ALA A 81 -5.26 0.85 -1.75
CA ALA A 81 -6.06 0.73 -2.97
C ALA A 81 -5.89 -0.62 -3.69
N ARG A 82 -4.72 -1.28 -3.55
CA ARG A 82 -4.50 -2.64 -4.09
C ARG A 82 -5.26 -3.73 -3.34
N GLY A 83 -5.86 -3.43 -2.19
CA GLY A 83 -6.69 -4.36 -1.41
C GLY A 83 -5.86 -5.34 -0.58
N GLY A 84 -4.94 -6.11 -1.19
CA GLY A 84 -3.93 -6.97 -0.53
C GLY A 84 -4.25 -7.45 0.90
N ARG A 85 -3.41 -7.09 1.86
CA ARG A 85 -3.59 -7.34 3.30
C ARG A 85 -4.61 -6.42 3.98
N TRP A 86 -5.08 -5.39 3.28
CA TRP A 86 -5.93 -4.32 3.79
C TRP A 86 -7.42 -4.56 3.52
N ARG A 87 -7.80 -5.74 3.03
CA ARG A 87 -9.19 -6.08 2.66
C ARG A 87 -10.18 -6.01 3.82
N ALA A 88 -9.69 -6.13 5.06
CA ALA A 88 -10.51 -6.02 6.27
C ALA A 88 -10.91 -4.57 6.60
N LEU A 89 -10.28 -3.57 5.97
CA LEU A 89 -10.64 -2.18 6.15
C LEU A 89 -12.01 -1.87 5.53
N PRO A 90 -12.74 -0.87 6.07
CA PRO A 90 -13.93 -0.32 5.43
C PRO A 90 -13.69 0.00 3.94
N SER A 91 -14.68 -0.31 3.09
CA SER A 91 -14.57 -0.12 1.64
C SER A 91 -14.50 1.34 1.20
N SER A 92 -14.80 2.30 2.09
CA SER A 92 -14.65 3.74 1.83
C SER A 92 -13.20 4.23 1.93
N LEU A 93 -12.37 3.62 2.79
CA LEU A 93 -11.02 4.09 3.08
C LEU A 93 -10.10 4.22 1.85
N PRO A 94 -10.11 3.31 0.86
CA PRO A 94 -9.34 3.50 -0.37
C PRO A 94 -9.68 4.81 -1.10
N PHE A 95 -10.96 5.22 -1.12
CA PHE A 95 -11.40 6.45 -1.77
C PHE A 95 -11.01 7.69 -0.96
N GLU A 96 -11.15 7.64 0.36
CA GLU A 96 -10.73 8.72 1.27
C GLU A 96 -9.22 8.96 1.21
N LEU A 97 -8.42 7.88 1.13
CA LEU A 97 -6.96 7.97 0.95
C LEU A 97 -6.58 8.51 -0.43
N ALA A 98 -7.33 8.17 -1.48
CA ALA A 98 -7.13 8.76 -2.80
C ALA A 98 -7.38 10.28 -2.78
N ALA A 99 -8.44 10.72 -2.10
CA ALA A 99 -8.73 12.15 -1.93
C ALA A 99 -7.64 12.87 -1.10
N SER A 100 -7.19 12.26 0.01
CA SER A 100 -6.08 12.78 0.82
C SER A 100 -4.78 12.89 0.03
N ARG A 101 -4.48 11.91 -0.83
CA ARG A 101 -3.33 11.97 -1.74
C ARG A 101 -3.44 13.14 -2.72
N LEU A 102 -4.63 13.39 -3.29
CA LEU A 102 -4.83 14.53 -4.18
C LEU A 102 -4.67 15.87 -3.47
N GLU A 103 -5.18 15.99 -2.24
CA GLU A 103 -4.98 17.17 -1.38
C GLU A 103 -3.49 17.42 -1.14
N LEU A 104 -2.75 16.38 -0.72
CA LEU A 104 -1.31 16.45 -0.52
C LEU A 104 -0.57 16.84 -1.81
N ARG A 105 -0.89 16.22 -2.95
CA ARG A 105 -0.26 16.53 -4.25
C ARG A 105 -0.49 17.98 -4.66
N SER A 106 -1.71 18.49 -4.45
CA SER A 106 -2.04 19.90 -4.70
C SER A 106 -1.17 20.83 -3.85
N ALA A 107 -1.07 20.56 -2.54
CA ALA A 107 -0.25 21.35 -1.62
C ALA A 107 1.23 21.34 -2.03
N LEU A 108 1.79 20.19 -2.39
CA LEU A 108 3.19 20.04 -2.78
C LEU A 108 3.50 20.50 -4.21
N GLY A 109 2.49 20.63 -5.06
CA GLY A 109 2.71 20.90 -6.50
C GLY A 109 3.21 19.68 -7.27
N THR A 110 2.85 18.49 -6.80
CA THR A 110 3.10 17.22 -7.48
C THR A 110 2.10 17.05 -8.63
N ALA A 111 2.53 16.49 -9.75
CA ALA A 111 1.61 16.19 -10.85
C ALA A 111 0.50 15.21 -10.40
N PRO A 112 -0.78 15.49 -10.71
CA PRO A 112 -1.91 14.73 -10.18
C PRO A 112 -1.92 13.26 -10.63
N GLU A 113 -1.45 12.99 -11.85
CA GLU A 113 -1.38 11.65 -12.45
C GLU A 113 0.00 10.97 -12.28
N ALA A 114 0.89 11.56 -11.47
CA ALA A 114 2.22 10.98 -11.25
C ALA A 114 2.11 9.58 -10.60
N ASP A 115 2.97 8.66 -11.05
CA ASP A 115 3.07 7.33 -10.45
C ASP A 115 3.37 7.43 -8.94
N PRO A 116 2.52 6.88 -8.05
CA PRO A 116 2.70 7.03 -6.60
C PRO A 116 4.04 6.45 -6.09
N ALA A 117 4.53 5.37 -6.70
CA ALA A 117 5.79 4.76 -6.29
C ALA A 117 6.99 5.63 -6.70
N ALA A 118 6.94 6.30 -7.85
CA ALA A 118 7.93 7.28 -8.28
C ALA A 118 7.94 8.51 -7.37
N VAL A 119 6.77 9.07 -7.05
CA VAL A 119 6.63 10.22 -6.13
C VAL A 119 7.15 9.86 -4.74
N SER A 120 6.75 8.71 -4.19
CA SER A 120 7.22 8.25 -2.87
C SER A 120 8.74 8.10 -2.82
N ARG A 121 9.37 7.49 -3.84
CA ARG A 121 10.84 7.37 -3.90
C ARG A 121 11.54 8.72 -4.02
N ALA A 122 11.01 9.65 -4.83
CA ALA A 122 11.57 10.99 -4.99
C ALA A 122 11.54 11.76 -3.66
N LEU A 123 10.41 11.72 -2.95
CA LEU A 123 10.25 12.34 -1.63
C LEU A 123 11.17 11.71 -0.58
N LEU A 124 11.35 10.38 -0.58
CA LEU A 124 12.30 9.71 0.33
C LEU A 124 13.75 10.08 0.01
N ALA A 125 14.11 10.24 -1.27
CA ALA A 125 15.43 10.70 -1.67
C ALA A 125 15.68 12.15 -1.21
N ALA A 126 14.69 13.03 -1.37
CA ALA A 126 14.75 14.41 -0.87
C ALA A 126 14.86 14.46 0.66
N ALA A 127 14.05 13.67 1.39
CA ALA A 127 14.11 13.58 2.84
C ALA A 127 15.51 13.17 3.34
N ARG A 128 16.14 12.20 2.65
CA ARG A 128 17.52 11.76 2.95
C ARG A 128 18.53 12.87 2.71
N ALA A 129 18.46 13.53 1.55
CA ALA A 129 19.37 14.61 1.18
C ALA A 129 19.27 15.81 2.16
N LEU A 130 18.05 16.19 2.55
CA LEU A 130 17.82 17.26 3.53
C LEU A 130 18.41 16.91 4.91
N ARG A 131 18.27 15.66 5.37
CA ARG A 131 18.92 15.23 6.64
C ARG A 131 20.44 15.26 6.57
N ALA A 132 21.00 15.07 5.38
CA ALA A 132 22.45 15.18 5.14
C ALA A 132 22.92 16.64 4.93
N GLY A 133 22.02 17.63 4.96
CA GLY A 133 22.34 19.02 4.66
C GLY A 133 22.57 19.31 3.17
N ASP A 134 22.29 18.35 2.29
CA ASP A 134 22.48 18.49 0.85
C ASP A 134 21.19 18.98 0.18
N ARG A 135 21.02 20.31 0.19
CA ARG A 135 19.86 20.94 -0.44
C ARG A 135 19.83 20.72 -1.96
N ALA A 136 20.97 20.76 -2.62
CA ALA A 136 21.04 20.62 -4.07
C ALA A 136 20.58 19.23 -4.52
N ALA A 137 21.01 18.17 -3.84
CA ALA A 137 20.52 16.83 -4.09
C ALA A 137 19.02 16.67 -3.78
N ALA A 138 18.51 17.37 -2.76
CA ALA A 138 17.08 17.37 -2.46
C ALA A 138 16.25 18.01 -3.60
N GLU A 139 16.71 19.13 -4.17
CA GLU A 139 16.06 19.76 -5.31
C GLU A 139 16.11 18.88 -6.57
N GLN A 140 17.26 18.22 -6.82
CA GLN A 140 17.40 17.28 -7.94
C GLN A 140 16.49 16.06 -7.80
N ALA A 141 16.27 15.57 -6.58
CA ALA A 141 15.34 14.46 -6.34
C ALA A 141 13.88 14.84 -6.65
N LEU A 142 13.52 16.12 -6.52
CA LEU A 142 12.18 16.66 -6.72
C LEU A 142 12.05 17.32 -8.11
N ALA A 143 12.52 16.63 -9.15
CA ALA A 143 12.56 17.16 -10.51
C ALA A 143 11.24 16.92 -11.31
N PRO A 144 11.03 17.69 -12.40
CA PRO A 144 10.02 17.35 -13.40
C PRO A 144 10.27 15.95 -14.01
N PRO A 145 9.22 15.27 -14.51
CA PRO A 145 7.84 15.72 -14.61
C PRO A 145 7.00 15.52 -13.34
N LEU A 146 7.54 14.83 -12.32
CA LEU A 146 6.81 14.52 -11.08
C LEU A 146 6.42 15.78 -10.30
N PHE A 147 7.31 16.77 -10.30
CA PHE A 147 7.13 18.08 -9.68
C PHE A 147 7.27 19.18 -10.74
N PRO A 148 6.20 19.57 -11.44
CA PRO A 148 6.28 20.48 -12.59
C PRO A 148 6.88 21.86 -12.27
N ALA A 149 6.68 22.37 -11.04
CA ALA A 149 7.27 23.63 -10.58
C ALA A 149 8.76 23.51 -10.19
N GLY A 150 9.33 22.30 -10.24
CA GLY A 150 10.71 21.99 -9.88
C GLY A 150 10.94 21.79 -8.39
N GLY A 151 12.16 21.34 -8.07
CA GLY A 151 12.51 20.92 -6.71
C GLY A 151 12.57 22.08 -5.72
N ALA A 152 13.10 23.24 -6.13
CA ALA A 152 13.17 24.42 -5.27
C ALA A 152 11.77 24.87 -4.80
N ALA A 153 10.79 24.94 -5.71
CA ALA A 153 9.42 25.30 -5.37
C ALA A 153 8.75 24.26 -4.47
N THR A 154 8.99 22.97 -4.73
CA THR A 154 8.47 21.88 -3.91
C THR A 154 9.08 21.90 -2.50
N LEU A 155 10.38 22.19 -2.37
CA LEU A 155 11.05 22.33 -1.07
C LEU A 155 10.50 23.49 -0.25
N LEU A 156 10.15 24.62 -0.89
CA LEU A 156 9.49 25.73 -0.21
C LEU A 156 8.14 25.30 0.37
N ARG A 157 7.33 24.57 -0.42
CA ARG A 157 6.04 24.03 0.04
C ARG A 157 6.19 22.97 1.14
N LEU A 158 7.24 22.16 1.09
CA LEU A 158 7.57 21.21 2.16
C LEU A 158 8.02 21.92 3.45
N ASN A 159 8.59 23.12 3.35
CA ASN A 159 8.93 23.95 4.49
C ASN A 159 7.71 24.69 5.05
N GLU A 160 6.73 25.00 4.20
CA GLU A 160 5.51 25.75 4.51
C GLU A 160 4.28 24.90 4.16
N VAL A 161 4.10 23.80 4.90
CA VAL A 161 3.02 22.85 4.63
C VAL A 161 1.66 23.53 4.79
N ALA A 162 0.91 23.64 3.69
CA ALA A 162 -0.45 24.15 3.71
C ALA A 162 -1.35 23.25 4.57
N PRO A 163 -2.45 23.76 5.16
CA PRO A 163 -3.39 22.92 5.92
C PRO A 163 -3.95 21.77 5.08
N LEU A 164 -3.91 20.55 5.63
CA LEU A 164 -4.38 19.32 5.00
C LEU A 164 -5.48 18.64 5.84
N PRO A 165 -6.69 19.23 5.95
CA PRO A 165 -7.75 18.70 6.80
C PRO A 165 -8.24 17.31 6.37
N GLN A 166 -8.33 17.01 5.06
CA GLN A 166 -8.77 15.68 4.61
C GLN A 166 -7.74 14.62 4.96
N THR A 167 -6.46 14.93 4.77
CA THR A 167 -5.34 14.06 5.13
C THR A 167 -5.30 13.80 6.64
N ALA A 168 -5.47 14.85 7.46
CA ALA A 168 -5.52 14.72 8.91
C ALA A 168 -6.62 13.76 9.36
N ASN A 169 -7.84 13.96 8.87
CA ASN A 169 -8.98 13.12 9.21
C ASN A 169 -8.77 11.66 8.75
N THR A 170 -8.43 11.47 7.48
CA THR A 170 -8.32 10.13 6.88
C THR A 170 -7.21 9.29 7.54
N THR A 171 -6.05 9.90 7.82
CA THR A 171 -4.95 9.17 8.48
C THR A 171 -5.28 8.81 9.93
N ALA A 172 -6.04 9.65 10.64
CA ALA A 172 -6.53 9.32 11.97
C ALA A 172 -7.52 8.15 11.95
N VAL A 173 -8.50 8.17 11.03
CA VAL A 173 -9.48 7.08 10.85
C VAL A 173 -8.79 5.78 10.46
N LEU A 174 -7.87 5.82 9.49
CA LEU A 174 -7.10 4.64 9.08
C LEU A 174 -6.34 4.02 10.27
N ALA A 175 -5.67 4.84 11.07
CA ALA A 175 -4.93 4.35 12.23
C ALA A 175 -5.85 3.77 13.30
N GLN A 176 -7.04 4.34 13.51
CA GLN A 176 -8.05 3.80 14.42
C GLN A 176 -8.57 2.45 13.95
N GLU A 177 -8.91 2.30 12.67
CA GLU A 177 -9.41 1.03 12.13
C GLU A 177 -8.36 -0.08 12.19
N VAL A 178 -7.09 0.24 11.91
CA VAL A 178 -6.01 -0.74 12.03
C VAL A 178 -5.85 -1.21 13.49
N ARG A 179 -5.84 -0.28 14.46
CA ARG A 179 -5.77 -0.64 15.89
C ARG A 179 -6.95 -1.51 16.30
N ARG A 180 -8.16 -1.14 15.90
CA ARG A 180 -9.38 -1.91 16.18
C ARG A 180 -9.29 -3.34 15.63
N LEU A 181 -8.81 -3.49 14.39
CA LEU A 181 -8.65 -4.81 13.77
C LEU A 181 -7.54 -5.65 14.43
N ASP A 182 -6.48 -5.02 14.92
CA ASP A 182 -5.42 -5.69 15.70
C ASP A 182 -5.93 -6.22 17.03
N GLU A 183 -6.66 -5.38 17.77
CA GLU A 183 -7.24 -5.73 19.07
C GLU A 183 -8.26 -6.86 18.94
N GLU A 184 -9.08 -6.83 17.88
CA GLU A 184 -10.08 -7.85 17.62
C GLU A 184 -9.51 -9.12 16.95
N GLN A 185 -8.21 -9.15 16.58
CA GLN A 185 -7.56 -10.21 15.79
C GLN A 185 -8.32 -10.56 14.49
N ARG A 186 -8.99 -9.57 13.89
CA ARG A 186 -9.95 -9.80 12.79
C ARG A 186 -9.36 -9.84 11.40
N TRP A 187 -8.05 -9.67 11.27
CA TRP A 187 -7.37 -9.82 9.99
C TRP A 187 -7.54 -11.22 9.40
N GLU A 188 -7.62 -12.25 10.24
CA GLU A 188 -7.68 -13.66 9.84
C GLU A 188 -8.98 -14.01 9.08
N ARG A 189 -10.11 -13.41 9.46
CA ARG A 189 -11.41 -13.64 8.80
C ARG A 189 -11.42 -13.29 7.31
N PHE A 190 -10.47 -12.47 6.85
CA PHE A 190 -10.36 -12.05 5.45
C PHE A 190 -9.17 -12.71 4.73
N ASN A 191 -8.33 -13.44 5.46
CA ASN A 191 -7.16 -14.14 4.93
C ASN A 191 -7.39 -15.66 4.80
N SER A 192 -8.48 -16.22 5.33
CA SER A 192 -8.82 -17.63 5.15
C SER A 192 -9.42 -17.89 3.76
N PRO A 193 -8.77 -18.70 2.89
CA PRO A 193 -9.37 -19.17 1.63
C PRO A 193 -10.51 -20.20 1.83
N GLU A 194 -10.81 -20.57 3.08
CA GLU A 194 -11.57 -21.77 3.45
C GLU A 194 -13.11 -21.64 3.39
N LEU A 195 -13.65 -20.71 2.61
CA LEU A 195 -15.11 -20.63 2.36
C LEU A 195 -15.51 -20.79 0.88
N ILE A 196 -14.56 -21.14 0.01
CA ILE A 196 -14.86 -21.52 -1.38
C ILE A 196 -14.96 -23.05 -1.55
N GLU A 197 -14.35 -23.84 -0.66
CA GLU A 197 -14.57 -25.29 -0.60
C GLU A 197 -15.59 -25.64 0.48
N GLY A 198 -16.76 -26.13 0.06
CA GLY A 198 -17.67 -26.83 0.97
C GLY A 198 -18.98 -26.13 1.28
N SER A 199 -19.50 -25.25 0.42
CA SER A 199 -20.96 -25.17 0.25
C SER A 199 -21.45 -26.45 -0.47
N GLY A 200 -21.25 -27.59 0.19
CA GLY A 200 -22.04 -28.78 -0.05
C GLY A 200 -23.47 -28.46 0.37
N LEU A 201 -24.21 -27.88 -0.57
CA LEU A 201 -25.65 -28.00 -0.64
C LEU A 201 -25.99 -29.49 -0.68
N THR A 202 -26.01 -30.18 0.46
CA THR A 202 -26.73 -31.45 0.58
C THR A 202 -28.20 -31.14 0.77
N THR A 203 -28.80 -30.63 -0.30
CA THR A 203 -30.21 -30.86 -0.60
C THR A 203 -30.33 -32.33 -1.01
N SER A 204 -30.47 -33.22 -0.04
CA SER A 204 -30.80 -34.64 -0.24
C SER A 204 -31.31 -35.21 1.09
N GLY A 205 -32.62 -35.09 1.29
CA GLY A 205 -33.33 -35.61 2.46
C GLY A 205 -34.84 -35.73 2.20
N LEU A 206 -35.22 -36.06 0.97
CA LEU A 206 -36.54 -36.58 0.61
C LEU A 206 -36.43 -38.10 0.61
N GLY A 207 -37.02 -38.79 1.60
CA GLY A 207 -37.12 -40.24 1.55
C GLY A 207 -37.42 -40.92 2.89
N GLY A 208 -38.70 -41.25 3.09
CA GLY A 208 -39.10 -42.52 3.70
C GLY A 208 -39.41 -42.52 5.20
N GLY A 209 -40.68 -42.71 5.54
CA GLY A 209 -41.06 -43.19 6.88
C GLY A 209 -42.51 -42.92 7.29
N MET A 210 -43.47 -43.59 6.66
CA MET A 210 -44.80 -43.81 7.24
C MET A 210 -44.69 -44.71 8.48
N PRO A 211 -45.36 -44.42 9.59
CA PRO A 211 -45.82 -45.46 10.50
C PRO A 211 -47.30 -45.72 10.23
N GLY A 212 -47.58 -46.87 9.62
CA GLY A 212 -48.86 -47.54 9.85
C GLY A 212 -48.79 -48.20 11.23
N TYR A 213 -49.76 -47.90 12.08
CA TYR A 213 -50.61 -48.81 12.86
C TYR A 213 -51.63 -47.97 13.62
#